data_AF-A0A0G0H1Y7-F1
#
_entry.id   AF-A0A0G0H1Y7-F1
#
_cell.length_a   1.000
_cell.length_b   1.000
_cell.length_c   1.000
_cell.angle_alpha   90.00
_cell.angle_beta   90.00
_cell.angle_gamma   90.00
#
_symmetry.space_group_name_H-M   'P 1'
#
loop_
_entity.id
_entity.type
_entity.pdbx_description
1 polymer ?
#
loop_
_entity_poly.entity_id
_entity_poly.type
_entity_poly.pdbx_seq_one_letter_code
_entity_poly.pdbx_strand_id
1 'polypeptide(L)' 'MSEGKSEKIKELEKKLIKYKEKLAQKKLGYGEVGRTGSGDSYSDQLRDDTNALEGIIQSIKEEIESLTK' A
#
# COMPACT_ATOMS: atom_id res chain seq x y z
N MET A 1 -3.77 -10.69 -26.32
CA MET A 1 -3.78 -9.54 -25.39
C MET A 1 -3.15 -8.35 -26.09
N SER A 2 -3.77 -7.18 -26.09
CA SER A 2 -3.16 -5.97 -26.65
C SER A 2 -1.88 -5.61 -25.87
N GLU A 3 -0.77 -5.33 -26.56
CA GLU A 3 0.55 -5.02 -25.97
C GLU A 3 0.47 -3.98 -24.84
N GLY A 4 -0.37 -2.95 -24.99
CA GLY A 4 -0.56 -1.91 -23.98
C GLY A 4 -1.16 -2.38 -22.65
N LYS A 5 -1.94 -3.46 -22.62
CA LYS A 5 -2.47 -4.04 -21.36
C LYS A 5 -1.36 -4.71 -20.56
N SER A 6 -0.43 -5.37 -21.23
CA SER A 6 0.68 -6.09 -20.60
C SER A 6 1.67 -5.12 -19.94
N GLU A 7 2.01 -4.03 -20.62
CA GLU A 7 2.90 -3.00 -20.05
C GLU A 7 2.26 -2.31 -18.84
N LYS A 8 0.97 -1.99 -18.94
CA LYS A 8 0.24 -1.37 -17.83
C LYS A 8 0.11 -2.28 -16.61
N ILE A 9 -0.13 -3.59 -16.80
CA ILE A 9 -0.12 -4.57 -15.70
C ILE A 9 1.25 -4.58 -15.01
N LYS A 10 2.36 -4.64 -15.77
CA LYS A 10 3.71 -4.60 -15.20
C LYS A 10 3.98 -3.33 -14.39
N GLU A 11 3.50 -2.17 -14.86
CA GLU A 11 3.60 -0.92 -14.11
C GLU A 11 2.79 -0.96 -12.81
N LEU A 12 1.57 -1.49 -12.85
CA LEU A 12 0.71 -1.65 -11.68
C LEU A 12 1.33 -2.63 -10.67
N GLU A 13 1.92 -3.74 -11.12
CA GLU A 13 2.64 -4.69 -10.27
C GLU A 13 3.86 -4.04 -9.58
N LYS A 14 4.64 -3.23 -10.32
CA LYS A 14 5.75 -2.46 -9.73
C LYS A 14 5.25 -1.48 -8.66
N LYS A 15 4.16 -0.76 -8.94
CA LYS A 15 3.53 0.13 -7.95
C LYS A 15 3.03 -0.65 -6.74
N LEU A 16 2.42 -1.81 -6.95
CA LEU A 16 1.92 -2.69 -5.89
C LEU A 16 3.04 -3.11 -4.94
N ILE A 17 4.19 -3.55 -5.47
CA ILE A 17 5.36 -3.91 -4.66
C ILE A 17 5.82 -2.70 -3.83
N LYS A 18 6.01 -1.54 -4.48
CA LYS A 18 6.44 -0.31 -3.81
C LYS A 18 5.51 0.10 -2.66
N TYR A 19 4.19 0.01 -2.84
CA TYR A 19 3.23 0.35 -1.79
C TYR A 19 3.18 -0.70 -0.68
N LYS A 20 3.36 -1.99 -0.99
CA LYS A 20 3.50 -3.04 0.04
C LYS A 20 4.75 -2.84 0.89
N GLU A 21 5.88 -2.47 0.30
CA GLU A 21 7.11 -2.17 1.04
C GLU A 21 6.91 -0.96 1.96
N LYS A 22 6.30 0.12 1.45
CA LYS A 22 5.94 1.29 2.28
C LYS A 22 5.02 0.93 3.44
N LEU A 23 4.01 0.10 3.18
CA LEU A 23 3.08 -0.37 4.22
C LEU A 23 3.82 -1.18 5.29
N ALA A 24 4.72 -2.08 4.89
CA ALA A 24 5.53 -2.86 5.82
C ALA A 24 6.41 -1.96 6.69
N GLN A 25 7.09 -0.97 6.10
CA GLN A 25 7.88 0.01 6.84
C GLN A 25 7.05 0.82 7.85
N LYS A 26 5.85 1.26 7.44
CA LYS A 26 4.91 1.99 8.33
C LYS A 26 4.41 1.12 9.48
N LYS A 27 4.06 -0.15 9.21
CA LYS A 27 3.63 -1.11 10.24
C LYS A 27 4.75 -1.46 11.22
N LEU A 28 6.00 -1.55 10.76
CA LEU A 28 7.18 -1.70 11.63
C LEU A 28 7.34 -0.49 12.55
N GLY A 29 7.22 0.73 12.00
CA GLY A 29 7.22 1.97 12.79
C GLY A 29 6.09 1.99 13.83
N TYR A 30 4.87 1.59 13.46
CA TYR A 30 3.74 1.48 14.40
C TYR A 30 4.05 0.55 15.59
N GLY A 31 4.74 -0.57 15.34
CA GLY A 31 5.16 -1.51 16.39
C GLY A 31 6.19 -0.92 17.35
N GLU A 32 7.04 0.00 16.89
CA GLU A 32 8.04 0.69 17.71
C GLU A 32 7.41 1.84 18.53
N VAL A 33 6.47 2.56 17.91
CA VAL A 33 5.74 3.69 18.51
C VAL A 33 4.78 3.25 19.59
N GLY A 34 4.04 2.16 19.37
CA GLY A 34 3.16 1.57 20.37
C GLY A 34 3.90 1.05 21.60
N ARG A 35 5.20 0.71 21.48
CA ARG A 35 6.04 0.31 22.61
C ARG A 35 6.63 1.48 23.39
N THR A 36 6.83 2.63 22.74
CA THR A 36 7.51 3.79 23.31
C THR A 36 6.56 4.81 23.95
N GLY A 37 5.24 4.59 23.89
CA GLY A 37 4.26 5.46 24.56
C GLY A 37 4.19 6.87 23.98
N SER A 38 4.53 7.03 22.69
CA SER A 38 4.38 8.30 21.99
C SER A 38 2.89 8.55 21.72
N GLY A 39 2.37 9.71 22.15
CA GLY A 39 0.95 9.99 22.35
C GLY A 39 -0.02 9.76 21.18
N ASP A 40 -1.31 9.67 21.54
CA ASP A 40 -2.50 9.36 20.73
C ASP A 40 -2.46 9.89 19.28
N SER A 41 -2.05 11.16 19.09
CA SER A 41 -2.05 11.79 17.76
C SER A 41 -1.05 11.19 16.76
N TYR A 42 0.09 10.66 17.24
CA TYR A 42 1.07 10.05 16.35
C TYR A 42 0.66 8.62 15.96
N SER A 43 0.02 7.88 16.86
CA SER A 43 -0.60 6.58 16.55
C SER A 43 -1.76 6.73 15.56
N ASP A 44 -2.58 7.78 15.69
CA ASP A 44 -3.68 8.05 14.76
C ASP A 44 -3.17 8.40 13.37
N GLN A 45 -2.16 9.26 13.27
CA GLN A 45 -1.56 9.58 11.96
C GLN A 45 -0.94 8.35 11.28
N LEU A 46 -0.27 7.48 12.05
CA LEU A 46 0.27 6.23 11.51
C LEU A 46 -0.83 5.26 11.06
N ARG A 47 -1.96 5.21 11.79
CA ARG A 47 -3.12 4.41 11.42
C ARG A 47 -3.75 4.91 10.13
N ASP A 48 -3.96 6.22 10.00
CA ASP A 48 -4.52 6.83 8.80
C ASP A 48 -3.61 6.63 7.58
N ASP A 49 -2.31 6.81 7.74
CA ASP A 49 -1.31 6.52 6.71
C ASP A 49 -1.35 5.04 6.27
N THR A 50 -1.51 4.13 7.23
CA THR A 50 -1.59 2.68 6.98
C THR A 50 -2.87 2.34 6.20
N ASN A 51 -4.01 2.87 6.62
CA ASN A 51 -5.29 2.68 5.94
C ASN A 51 -5.26 3.24 4.51
N ALA A 52 -4.67 4.42 4.32
CA ALA A 52 -4.52 5.03 2.99
C ALA A 52 -3.67 4.15 2.06
N LEU A 53 -2.55 3.60 2.56
CA LEU A 53 -1.70 2.68 1.80
C LEU A 53 -2.43 1.37 1.45
N GLU A 54 -3.21 0.83 2.38
CA GLU A 54 -4.03 -0.37 2.13
C GLU A 54 -5.11 -0.11 1.05
N GLY A 55 -5.75 1.06 1.08
CA GLY A 55 -6.71 1.48 0.04
C GLY A 55 -6.07 1.61 -1.35
N ILE A 56 -4.87 2.18 -1.43
CA ILE A 56 -4.11 2.27 -2.70
C ILE A 56 -3.76 0.87 -3.22
N ILE A 57 -3.27 -0.01 -2.34
CA ILE A 57 -2.94 -1.41 -2.70
C ILE A 57 -4.18 -2.13 -3.24
N GLN A 58 -5.33 -1.96 -2.59
CA GLN A 58 -6.58 -2.57 -3.01
C GLN A 58 -7.03 -2.06 -4.37
N SER A 59 -6.98 -0.74 -4.58
CA SER A 59 -7.33 -0.12 -5.87
C SER A 59 -6.45 -0.63 -7.02
N ILE A 60 -5.14 -0.79 -6.78
CA ILE A 60 -4.20 -1.33 -7.78
C ILE A 60 -4.54 -2.79 -8.11
N LYS A 61 -4.88 -3.61 -7.10
CA LYS A 61 -5.28 -5.01 -7.34
C LYS A 61 -6.55 -5.11 -8.17
N GLU A 62 -7.55 -4.27 -7.88
CA GLU A 62 -8.81 -4.22 -8.62
C GLU A 62 -8.57 -3.77 -10.08
N GLU A 63 -7.69 -2.78 -10.30
CA GLU A 63 -7.31 -2.36 -11.64
C GLU A 63 -6.60 -3.50 -12.40
N ILE A 64 -5.65 -4.20 -11.78
CA ILE A 64 -5.00 -5.39 -12.38
C ILE A 64 -6.04 -6.46 -12.73
N GLU A 65 -6.95 -6.80 -11.80
CA GLU A 65 -8.00 -7.81 -12.04
C GLU A 65 -8.86 -7.42 -13.26
N SER A 66 -9.29 -6.15 -13.32
CA SER A 66 -10.10 -5.63 -14.44
C SER A 66 -9.39 -5.67 -15.79
N LEU A 67 -8.05 -5.60 -15.80
CA LEU A 67 -7.25 -5.68 -17.02
C LEU A 67 -6.95 -7.12 -17.44
N THR A 68 -7.03 -8.08 -16.51
CA THR A 68 -6.81 -9.51 -16.72
C THR A 68 -8.07 -10.33 -17.00
N LYS A 69 -9.25 -9.81 -16.62
CA LYS A 69 -10.58 -10.34 -16.98
C LYS A 69 -10.91 -10.06 -18.45
#